data_AF-A0A971R748-F1
#
_entry.id   AF-A0A971R748-F1
#
_cell.length_a   1.000
_cell.length_b   1.000
_cell.length_c   1.000
_cell.angle_alpha   90.00
_cell.angle_beta   90.00
_cell.angle_gamma   90.00
#
_symmetry.space_group_name_H-M   'P 1'
#
loop_
_entity.id
_entity.type
_entity.pdbx_description
1 polymer ?
#
loop_
_entity_poly.entity_id
_entity_poly.type
_entity_poly.pdbx_seq_one_letter_code
_entity_poly.pdbx_strand_id
1 'polypeptide(L)'
;MQKKYRALRFVVGLYRVLAWVVLALGVLASIGMIIASITARGQGMGSMLENVPMMPVGTGIVGGLVAAVVMLLYTALLFIIMWAGSEFVMLFLDIERNTRETALYLRGELQQTPPPEAITWQQPGPNV
;
A
#
# COMPACT_ATOMS: atom_id res chain seq x y z
N MET A 1 3.73 12.52 22.30
CA MET A 1 4.13 13.05 20.97
C MET A 1 3.18 12.61 19.83
N GLN A 2 1.85 12.74 19.97
CA GLN A 2 0.90 12.14 19.01
C GLN A 2 0.47 13.03 17.82
N LYS A 3 0.80 14.33 17.81
CA LYS A 3 0.22 15.27 16.83
C LYS A 3 0.93 15.31 15.47
N LYS A 4 2.22 14.93 15.37
CA LYS A 4 3.03 15.18 14.16
C LYS A 4 2.63 14.37 12.93
N TYR A 5 2.07 13.17 13.08
CA TYR A 5 1.70 12.31 11.93
C TYR A 5 0.19 12.20 11.68
N ARG A 6 -0.60 13.10 12.28
CA ARG A 6 -2.06 13.04 12.16
C ARG A 6 -2.53 13.18 10.70
N ALA A 7 -1.88 14.04 9.93
CA ALA A 7 -2.16 14.20 8.50
C ALA A 7 -1.85 12.93 7.72
N LEU A 8 -0.70 12.27 7.97
CA LEU A 8 -0.33 11.07 7.22
C LEU A 8 -1.25 9.88 7.55
N ARG A 9 -1.66 9.72 8.81
CA ARG A 9 -2.66 8.72 9.21
C ARG A 9 -4.03 8.98 8.57
N PHE A 10 -4.41 10.25 8.40
CA PHE A 10 -5.61 10.60 7.66
C PHE A 10 -5.50 10.21 6.19
N VAL A 11 -4.36 10.51 5.54
CA VAL A 11 -4.11 10.13 4.13
C VAL A 11 -4.14 8.61 3.95
N VAL A 12 -3.59 7.83 4.89
CA VAL A 12 -3.69 6.36 4.91
C VAL A 12 -5.16 5.94 4.91
N GLY A 13 -5.96 6.49 5.83
CA GLY A 13 -7.40 6.20 5.91
C GLY A 13 -8.12 6.56 4.61
N LEU A 14 -7.83 7.71 4.04
CA LEU A 14 -8.38 8.15 2.75
C LEU A 14 -8.03 7.17 1.62
N TYR A 15 -6.77 6.74 1.53
CA TYR A 15 -6.33 5.77 0.52
C TYR A 15 -7.06 4.43 0.65
N ARG A 16 -7.30 3.95 1.88
CA ARG A 16 -8.09 2.73 2.12
C ARG A 16 -9.53 2.88 1.66
N VAL A 17 -10.16 4.02 1.95
CA VAL A 17 -11.52 4.32 1.48
C VAL A 17 -11.56 4.38 -0.04
N LEU A 18 -10.61 5.08 -0.67
CA LEU A 18 -10.52 5.17 -2.13
C LEU A 18 -10.30 3.79 -2.77
N ALA A 19 -9.48 2.92 -2.17
CA ALA A 19 -9.31 1.55 -2.66
C ALA A 19 -10.67 0.82 -2.71
N TRP A 20 -11.44 0.85 -1.62
CA TRP A 20 -12.77 0.25 -1.59
C TRP A 20 -13.74 0.86 -2.60
N VAL A 21 -13.70 2.19 -2.80
CA VAL A 21 -14.51 2.86 -3.82
C VAL A 21 -14.15 2.37 -5.22
N VAL A 22 -12.85 2.28 -5.54
CA VAL A 22 -12.37 1.78 -6.83
C VAL A 22 -12.79 0.34 -7.07
N LEU A 23 -12.69 -0.52 -6.04
CA LEU A 23 -13.15 -1.91 -6.13
C LEU A 23 -14.66 -1.99 -6.38
N ALA A 24 -15.46 -1.23 -5.63
CA ALA A 24 -16.91 -1.19 -5.78
C ALA A 24 -17.32 -0.72 -7.19
N LEU A 25 -16.71 0.35 -7.69
CA LEU A 25 -16.94 0.83 -9.05
C LEU A 25 -16.49 -0.19 -10.11
N GLY A 26 -15.37 -0.88 -9.86
CA GLY A 26 -14.88 -1.95 -10.73
C GLY A 26 -15.86 -3.12 -10.86
N VAL A 27 -16.43 -3.56 -9.74
CA VAL A 27 -17.46 -4.61 -9.70
C VAL A 27 -18.75 -4.15 -10.40
N LEU A 28 -19.20 -2.92 -10.17
CA LEU A 28 -20.36 -2.37 -10.85
C LEU A 28 -20.12 -2.27 -12.37
N ALA A 29 -18.93 -1.85 -12.79
CA ALA A 29 -18.54 -1.78 -14.19
C ALA A 29 -18.48 -3.17 -14.85
N SER A 30 -17.97 -4.19 -14.15
CA SER A 30 -17.95 -5.56 -14.69
C SER A 30 -19.35 -6.13 -14.89
N ILE A 31 -20.28 -5.86 -13.95
CA ILE A 31 -21.69 -6.23 -14.11
C ILE A 31 -22.30 -5.48 -15.30
N GLY A 32 -22.05 -4.18 -15.41
CA GLY A 32 -22.48 -3.36 -16.54
C GLY A 32 -22.02 -3.91 -17.88
N MET A 33 -20.78 -4.40 -17.98
CA MET A 33 -20.26 -5.05 -19.20
C MET A 33 -21.01 -6.32 -19.57
N ILE A 34 -21.35 -7.18 -18.59
CA ILE A 34 -22.15 -8.38 -18.85
C ILE A 34 -23.53 -7.99 -19.38
N ILE A 35 -24.21 -7.05 -18.71
CA ILE A 35 -25.54 -6.58 -19.13
C ILE A 35 -25.47 -5.99 -20.54
N ALA A 36 -24.51 -5.10 -20.80
CA ALA A 36 -24.33 -4.48 -22.10
C ALA A 36 -24.04 -5.51 -23.20
N SER A 37 -23.29 -6.57 -22.91
CA SER A 37 -23.00 -7.63 -23.88
C SER A 37 -24.24 -8.46 -24.28
N ILE A 38 -25.22 -8.57 -23.38
CA ILE A 38 -26.48 -9.29 -23.62
C ILE A 38 -27.46 -8.39 -24.36
N THR A 39 -27.56 -7.11 -23.97
CA THR A 39 -28.51 -6.16 -24.57
C THR A 39 -28.04 -5.62 -25.92
N ALA A 40 -26.73 -5.52 -26.16
CA ALA A 40 -26.15 -4.99 -27.40
C ALA A 40 -26.14 -6.00 -28.56
N ARG A 41 -27.11 -6.93 -28.64
CA ARG A 41 -27.24 -7.98 -29.68
C ARG A 41 -27.34 -7.49 -31.14
N GLY A 42 -27.09 -6.20 -31.45
CA GLY A 42 -27.09 -5.68 -32.81
C GLY A 42 -26.45 -4.32 -33.07
N GLN A 43 -26.05 -3.53 -32.06
CA GLN A 43 -25.47 -2.20 -32.31
C GLN A 43 -24.51 -1.78 -31.19
N GLY A 44 -23.25 -1.53 -31.55
CA GLY A 44 -22.59 -0.31 -31.08
C GLY A 44 -21.43 -0.38 -30.08
N MET A 45 -21.12 -1.51 -29.45
CA MET A 45 -19.92 -1.58 -28.58
C MET A 45 -18.70 -2.27 -29.21
N GLY A 46 -18.90 -2.96 -30.34
CA GLY A 46 -17.79 -3.51 -31.13
C GLY A 46 -16.90 -2.41 -31.68
N SER A 47 -17.48 -1.37 -32.30
CA SER A 47 -16.74 -0.34 -33.04
C SER A 47 -15.91 0.63 -32.17
N MET A 48 -16.29 0.86 -30.90
CA MET A 48 -15.50 1.70 -29.99
C MET A 48 -14.26 0.97 -29.44
N LEU A 49 -14.32 -0.36 -29.34
CA LEU A 49 -13.23 -1.19 -28.80
C LEU A 49 -12.42 -1.92 -29.89
N GLU A 50 -12.92 -1.98 -31.12
CA GLU A 50 -12.24 -2.54 -32.30
C GLU A 50 -10.91 -1.84 -32.60
N ASN A 51 -10.77 -0.57 -32.23
CA ASN A 51 -9.54 0.21 -32.39
C ASN A 51 -8.52 0.02 -31.25
N VAL A 52 -8.75 -0.89 -30.30
CA VAL A 52 -7.78 -1.22 -29.25
C VAL A 52 -7.04 -2.51 -29.64
N PRO A 53 -5.83 -2.41 -30.24
CA PRO A 53 -5.15 -3.53 -30.92
C PRO A 53 -4.70 -4.68 -30.01
N MET A 54 -4.96 -4.63 -28.70
CA MET A 54 -4.59 -5.68 -27.74
C MET A 54 -5.79 -6.37 -27.07
N MET A 55 -7.03 -6.02 -27.42
CA MET A 55 -8.21 -6.63 -26.79
C MET A 55 -8.85 -7.64 -27.75
N PRO A 56 -8.84 -8.96 -27.46
CA PRO A 56 -9.64 -9.92 -28.20
C PRO A 56 -11.11 -9.69 -27.87
N VAL A 57 -11.75 -8.76 -28.57
CA VAL A 57 -13.18 -8.48 -28.40
C VAL A 57 -13.94 -9.53 -29.20
N GLY A 58 -14.22 -10.68 -28.57
CA GLY A 58 -15.23 -11.59 -29.09
C GLY A 58 -16.58 -10.87 -29.17
N THR A 59 -17.18 -10.76 -30.34
CA THR A 59 -18.48 -10.10 -30.48
C THR A 59 -19.57 -10.91 -29.76
N GLY A 60 -20.29 -10.29 -28.81
CA GLY A 60 -21.41 -10.90 -28.09
C GLY A 60 -21.10 -11.32 -26.65
N ILE A 61 -21.91 -12.24 -26.12
CA ILE A 61 -21.92 -12.62 -24.68
C ILE A 61 -20.55 -13.12 -24.21
N VAL A 62 -19.83 -13.89 -25.05
CA VAL A 62 -18.51 -14.44 -24.71
C VAL A 62 -17.48 -13.33 -24.48
N GLY A 63 -17.42 -12.32 -25.36
CA GLY A 63 -16.49 -11.19 -25.15
C GLY A 63 -16.89 -10.30 -23.99
N GLY A 64 -18.19 -10.13 -23.73
CA GLY A 64 -18.67 -9.46 -22.52
C GLY A 64 -18.20 -10.14 -21.24
N LEU A 65 -18.26 -11.47 -21.20
CA LEU A 65 -17.78 -12.26 -20.06
C LEU A 65 -16.27 -12.13 -19.89
N VAL A 66 -15.50 -12.27 -20.99
CA VAL A 66 -14.04 -12.11 -20.95
C VAL A 66 -13.64 -10.71 -20.49
N ALA A 67 -14.27 -9.66 -21.03
CA ALA A 67 -14.02 -8.27 -20.64
C ALA A 67 -14.37 -8.03 -19.16
N ALA A 68 -15.48 -8.56 -18.67
CA ALA A 68 -15.87 -8.47 -17.26
C ALA A 68 -14.85 -9.14 -16.33
N VAL A 69 -14.35 -10.32 -16.70
CA VAL A 69 -13.30 -11.02 -15.93
C VAL A 69 -12.00 -10.23 -15.93
N VAL A 70 -11.54 -9.74 -17.09
CA VAL A 70 -10.32 -8.92 -17.19
C VAL A 70 -10.46 -7.66 -16.35
N MET A 71 -11.61 -6.99 -16.38
CA MET A 71 -11.88 -5.81 -15.56
C MET A 71 -11.87 -6.13 -14.07
N LEU A 72 -12.47 -7.25 -13.66
CA LEU A 72 -12.45 -7.68 -12.25
C LEU A 72 -11.01 -7.94 -11.78
N LEU A 73 -10.20 -8.62 -12.59
CA LEU A 73 -8.80 -8.87 -12.26
C LEU A 73 -8.00 -7.56 -12.18
N TYR A 74 -8.17 -6.67 -13.14
CA TYR A 74 -7.52 -5.36 -13.15
C TYR A 74 -7.91 -4.52 -11.92
N THR A 75 -9.20 -4.43 -11.61
CA THR A 75 -9.70 -3.64 -10.46
C THR A 75 -9.32 -4.26 -9.12
N ALA A 76 -9.29 -5.59 -9.01
CA ALA A 76 -8.80 -6.29 -7.84
C ALA A 76 -7.29 -6.05 -7.62
N LEU A 77 -6.49 -6.11 -8.68
CA LEU A 77 -5.06 -5.80 -8.61
C LEU A 77 -4.83 -4.34 -8.19
N LEU A 78 -5.57 -3.41 -8.78
CA LEU A 78 -5.50 -1.98 -8.43
C LEU A 78 -5.90 -1.73 -6.97
N PHE A 79 -6.95 -2.41 -6.49
CA PHE A 79 -7.35 -2.40 -5.08
C PHE A 79 -6.20 -2.85 -4.16
N ILE A 80 -5.58 -3.99 -4.48
CA ILE A 80 -4.46 -4.53 -3.68
C ILE A 80 -3.30 -3.53 -3.64
N ILE A 81 -2.93 -2.93 -4.78
CA ILE A 81 -1.84 -1.95 -4.85
C ILE A 81 -2.16 -0.70 -4.01
N MET A 82 -3.37 -0.15 -4.14
CA MET A 82 -3.78 1.01 -3.35
C MET A 82 -3.82 0.70 -1.85
N TRP A 83 -4.37 -0.46 -1.48
CA TRP A 83 -4.44 -0.89 -0.09
C TRP A 83 -3.04 -1.11 0.49
N ALA A 84 -2.19 -1.85 -0.21
CA ALA A 84 -0.81 -2.10 0.18
C ALA A 84 0.00 -0.81 0.29
N GLY A 85 -0.22 0.17 -0.59
CA GLY A 85 0.38 1.49 -0.47
C GLY A 85 0.03 2.19 0.85
N SER A 86 -1.21 2.04 1.33
CA SER A 86 -1.63 2.59 2.62
C SER A 86 -0.95 1.89 3.82
N GLU A 87 -0.79 0.56 3.75
CA GLU A 87 -0.09 -0.22 4.78
C GLU A 87 1.41 0.07 4.79
N PHE A 88 2.01 0.26 3.61
CA PHE A 88 3.41 0.63 3.47
C PHE A 88 3.70 1.94 4.20
N VAL A 89 2.86 2.96 4.01
CA VAL A 89 3.01 4.25 4.72
C VAL A 89 2.88 4.09 6.24
N MET A 90 1.95 3.25 6.72
CA MET A 90 1.83 2.96 8.15
C MET A 90 3.08 2.27 8.71
N LEU A 91 3.64 1.31 7.97
CA LEU A 91 4.86 0.62 8.35
C LEU A 91 6.04 1.59 8.54
N PHE A 92 6.22 2.58 7.66
CA PHE A 92 7.25 3.61 7.84
C PHE A 92 7.03 4.47 9.09
N LEU A 93 5.79 4.83 9.38
CA LEU A 93 5.45 5.58 10.60
C LEU A 93 5.80 4.80 11.86
N ASP A 94 5.55 3.50 11.86
CA ASP A 94 5.84 2.63 13.00
C ASP A 94 7.36 2.41 13.16
N ILE A 95 8.10 2.26 12.06
CA ILE A 95 9.58 2.22 12.10
C ILE A 95 10.15 3.51 12.69
N GLU A 96 9.73 4.67 12.20
CA GLU A 96 10.22 5.97 12.71
C GLU A 96 9.91 6.13 14.20
N ARG A 97 8.71 5.72 14.61
CA ARG A 97 8.31 5.76 16.01
C ARG A 97 9.21 4.88 16.87
N ASN A 98 9.45 3.64 16.47
CA ASN A 98 10.31 2.71 17.20
C ASN A 98 11.75 3.25 17.28
N THR A 99 12.33 3.73 16.17
CA THR A 99 13.69 4.29 16.17
C THR A 99 13.82 5.49 17.10
N ARG A 100 12.82 6.39 17.14
CA ARG A 100 12.82 7.53 18.05
C ARG A 100 12.68 7.11 19.51
N GLU A 101 11.81 6.13 19.81
CA GLU A 101 11.65 5.61 21.16
C GLU A 101 12.97 4.96 21.63
N THR A 102 13.61 4.11 20.81
CA THR A 102 14.93 3.52 21.10
C THR A 102 16.00 4.60 21.34
N ALA A 103 16.06 5.63 20.50
CA ALA A 103 17.04 6.71 20.68
C ALA A 103 16.83 7.49 21.99
N LEU A 104 15.58 7.62 22.47
CA LEU A 104 15.28 8.23 23.76
C LEU A 104 15.69 7.32 24.92
N TYR A 105 15.42 6.01 24.84
CA TYR A 105 15.85 5.04 25.86
C TYR A 105 17.38 5.02 26.02
N LEU A 106 18.12 4.91 24.90
CA LEU A 106 19.58 4.89 24.92
C LEU A 106 20.17 6.19 25.48
N ARG A 107 19.56 7.36 25.22
CA ARG A 107 20.00 8.62 25.85
C ARG A 107 19.79 8.62 27.36
N GLY A 108 18.72 8.01 27.85
CA GLY A 108 18.47 7.85 29.29
C GLY A 108 19.46 6.88 29.95
N GLU A 109 19.79 5.77 29.29
CA GLU A 109 20.80 4.80 29.77
C GLU A 109 22.22 5.38 29.77
N LEU A 110 22.59 6.16 28.75
CA LEU A 110 23.89 6.84 28.67
C LEU A 110 24.05 7.96 29.72
N GLN A 111 22.96 8.51 30.24
CA GLN A 111 23.01 9.49 31.33
C GLN A 111 23.13 8.84 32.72
N GLN A 112 22.79 7.55 32.84
CA GLN A 112 22.81 6.81 34.11
C GLN A 112 24.08 5.99 34.32
N THR A 113 24.96 5.86 33.32
CA THR A 113 26.25 5.20 33.49
C THR A 113 27.23 6.19 34.15
N PRO A 114 27.67 5.98 35.41
CA PRO A 114 28.72 6.80 35.98
C PRO A 114 29.98 6.71 35.10
N PRO A 115 30.79 7.77 35.02
CA PRO A 115 32.01 7.76 34.22
C PRO A 115 32.83 6.50 34.56
N PRO A 116 33.34 5.76 33.56
CA PRO A 116 34.17 4.60 33.83
C PRO A 116 35.30 5.04 34.76
N GLU A 117 35.43 4.38 35.92
CA GLU A 117 36.52 4.65 36.85
C GLU A 117 37.83 4.56 36.09
N ALA A 118 38.67 5.60 36.20
CA ALA A 118 39.95 5.62 35.52
C ALA A 118 40.74 4.38 35.96
N ILE A 119 41.06 3.51 34.99
CA ILE A 119 41.91 2.35 35.25
C ILE A 119 43.27 2.89 35.69
N THR A 120 43.53 2.84 36.99
CA THR A 120 44.85 3.16 37.54
C THR A 120 45.74 1.97 37.24
N TRP A 121 46.47 2.04 36.13
CA TRP A 121 47.57 1.11 35.86
C TRP A 121 48.64 1.36 36.93
N GLN A 122 48.53 0.69 38.08
CA GLN A 122 49.63 0.63 39.05
C GLN A 122 50.81 -0.02 38.35
N GLN A 123 51.83 0.79 38.04
CA GLN A 123 53.08 0.29 37.49
C GLN A 123 53.68 -0.71 38.50
N PRO A 124 54.05 -1.93 38.08
CA PRO A 124 54.79 -2.83 38.93
C PRO A 124 56.08 -2.12 39.37
N GLY A 125 56.24 -1.91 40.67
CA GLY A 125 57.44 -1.30 41.23
C GLY A 125 58.69 -2.10 40.83
N PRO A 126 59.87 -1.45 40.73
CA PRO A 126 61.09 -2.15 40.40
C PRO A 126 61.36 -3.23 41.46
N ASN A 127 61.41 -4.49 41.01
CA ASN A 127 61.79 -5.62 41.86
C ASN A 127 63.23 -5.36 42.35
N VAL A 128 63.37 -5.07 43.64
CA VAL A 128 64.66 -4.97 44.36
C VAL A 128 65.11 -6.34 44.85
#